data_AF-A0A3D5YIL5-F1
#
_entry.id   AF-A0A3D5YIL5-F1
#
_cell.length_a   1.000
_cell.length_b   1.000
_cell.length_c   1.000
_cell.angle_alpha   90.00
_cell.angle_beta   90.00
_cell.angle_gamma   90.00
#
_symmetry.space_group_name_H-M   'P 1'
#
loop_
_entity.id
_entity.type
_entity.pdbx_description
1 polymer ?
#
loop_
_entity_poly.entity_id
_entity_poly.type
_entity_poly.pdbx_seq_one_letter_code
_entity_poly.pdbx_strand_id
1 'polypeptide(L)'
;ATRNFVEGGQNVYQGSSHGFSVLSTMAANIDGTYIGTAPSASYVLIKTEDELSETPQEMFNWIVGAEYADSMGVDIINSSLGYSEFDDPIDNYTVADLDGRTSIISLGALAAAKAGILVVTSAGNAGGGPWNKITFPADADSILTVGSVTQFGQVSSFSSRGYTTDGRIKPNVCALGEGAVVYRPDGTIAYANGTSFSAPIMAGASACLWQSTPTATAQQVIRALEVSSSHFYSRNERIGHGIPNMAFALAYLESLLNGVVSETVIYPNPFPDYLEFFFPDGEALNVELELRDLYGRTVVSDLLISKRYQATWAPGDVIPAGTYFLFFKRGNETNVRRVIKLQ
;
A
#
# COMPACT_ATOMS: atom_id res chain seq x y z
N ALA A 1 -18.84 0.79 15.82
CA ALA A 1 -18.75 0.76 17.30
C ALA A 1 -17.59 1.63 17.77
N THR A 2 -17.53 2.04 19.04
CA THR A 2 -16.44 2.89 19.55
C THR A 2 -15.93 2.41 20.92
N ARG A 3 -14.63 2.57 21.18
CA ARG A 3 -13.99 2.23 22.46
C ARG A 3 -12.82 3.16 22.76
N ASN A 4 -12.74 3.63 24.00
CA ASN A 4 -11.65 4.47 24.49
C ASN A 4 -10.88 3.72 25.57
N PHE A 5 -9.62 3.38 25.30
CA PHE A 5 -8.73 2.67 26.23
C PHE A 5 -7.83 3.60 27.06
N VAL A 6 -7.89 4.91 26.81
CA VAL A 6 -7.14 5.92 27.56
C VAL A 6 -7.93 6.36 28.79
N GLU A 7 -9.14 6.87 28.56
CA GLU A 7 -10.02 7.40 29.62
C GLU A 7 -11.08 6.38 30.07
N GLY A 8 -11.22 5.28 29.32
CA GLY A 8 -12.29 4.31 29.49
C GLY A 8 -13.59 4.70 28.79
N GLY A 9 -14.46 3.70 28.57
CA GLY A 9 -15.78 3.91 27.97
C GLY A 9 -15.77 3.92 26.44
N GLN A 10 -16.69 4.69 25.84
CA GLN A 10 -16.98 4.65 24.39
C GLN A 10 -16.77 6.01 23.69
N ASN A 11 -16.44 7.07 24.41
CA ASN A 11 -16.28 8.39 23.83
C ASN A 11 -14.92 8.51 23.13
N VAL A 12 -14.93 8.64 21.80
CA VAL A 12 -13.73 8.78 20.96
C VAL A 12 -13.72 10.08 20.15
N TYR A 13 -14.69 10.97 20.42
CA TYR A 13 -14.93 12.18 19.62
C TYR A 13 -14.32 13.44 20.24
N GLN A 14 -13.60 13.29 21.35
CA GLN A 14 -12.92 14.37 22.06
C GLN A 14 -11.41 14.22 21.91
N GLY A 15 -10.72 15.36 21.80
CA GLY A 15 -9.28 15.44 21.59
C GLY A 15 -8.90 15.78 20.15
N SER A 16 -7.89 15.09 19.64
CA SER A 16 -7.16 15.39 18.42
C SER A 16 -8.02 15.17 17.18
N SER A 17 -7.88 16.08 16.22
CA SER A 17 -8.51 16.00 14.90
C SER A 17 -7.83 14.99 13.97
N HIS A 18 -6.69 14.41 14.39
CA HIS A 18 -5.92 13.48 13.57
C HIS A 18 -6.72 12.22 13.21
N GLY A 19 -7.31 11.54 14.19
CA GLY A 19 -8.11 10.34 13.96
C GLY A 19 -9.32 10.58 13.03
N PHE A 20 -9.96 11.75 13.14
CA PHE A 20 -11.03 12.15 12.23
C PHE A 20 -10.51 12.31 10.79
N SER A 21 -9.38 13.01 10.63
CA SER A 21 -8.77 13.27 9.31
C SER A 21 -8.30 11.96 8.66
N VAL A 22 -7.71 11.05 9.44
CA VAL A 22 -7.34 9.69 9.03
C VAL A 22 -8.57 8.92 8.55
N LEU A 23 -9.61 8.84 9.38
CA LEU A 23 -10.85 8.13 9.03
C LEU A 23 -11.47 8.69 7.74
N SER A 24 -11.41 10.01 7.53
CA SER A 24 -11.97 10.64 6.34
C SER A 24 -11.38 10.11 5.02
N THR A 25 -10.11 9.70 5.01
CA THR A 25 -9.45 9.16 3.80
C THR A 25 -9.95 7.77 3.41
N MET A 26 -10.67 7.10 4.32
CA MET A 26 -11.32 5.81 4.05
C MET A 26 -12.83 5.96 3.95
N ALA A 27 -13.47 6.61 4.93
CA ALA A 27 -14.90 6.53 5.18
C ALA A 27 -15.72 7.69 4.61
N ALA A 28 -15.09 8.81 4.21
CA ALA A 28 -15.85 9.96 3.75
C ALA A 28 -16.66 9.61 2.48
N ASN A 29 -17.91 10.06 2.44
CA ASN A 29 -18.79 9.88 1.29
C ASN A 29 -19.61 11.15 1.08
N ILE A 30 -18.91 12.22 0.69
CA ILE A 30 -19.50 13.53 0.41
C ILE A 30 -19.73 13.60 -1.09
N ASP A 31 -20.97 13.39 -1.50
CA ASP A 31 -21.36 13.28 -2.90
C ASP A 31 -20.84 14.46 -3.74
N GLY A 32 -20.32 14.15 -4.93
CA GLY A 32 -19.71 15.10 -5.86
C GLY A 32 -18.49 15.88 -5.33
N THR A 33 -18.01 15.60 -4.11
CA THR A 33 -17.01 16.46 -3.43
C THR A 33 -15.79 15.69 -2.95
N TYR A 34 -15.97 14.73 -2.04
CA TYR A 34 -14.86 13.99 -1.41
C TYR A 34 -15.30 12.60 -1.00
N ILE A 35 -14.66 11.60 -1.59
CA ILE A 35 -14.96 10.18 -1.37
C ILE A 35 -13.66 9.51 -0.92
N GLY A 36 -13.70 8.87 0.25
CA GLY A 36 -12.61 8.07 0.77
C GLY A 36 -12.43 6.77 -0.02
N THR A 37 -11.41 6.00 0.32
CA THR A 37 -11.06 4.79 -0.42
C THR A 37 -11.98 3.58 -0.17
N ALA A 38 -12.73 3.57 0.94
CA ALA A 38 -13.67 2.51 1.30
C ALA A 38 -14.92 3.07 2.03
N PRO A 39 -15.72 3.95 1.39
CA PRO A 39 -16.81 4.68 2.03
C PRO A 39 -17.95 3.79 2.52
N SER A 40 -18.07 2.59 1.95
CA SER A 40 -19.12 1.60 2.29
C SER A 40 -18.65 0.55 3.29
N ALA A 41 -17.40 0.61 3.78
CA ALA A 41 -16.94 -0.28 4.84
C ALA A 41 -17.59 0.06 6.19
N SER A 42 -17.63 -0.92 7.08
CA SER A 42 -18.04 -0.70 8.48
C SER A 42 -16.82 -0.38 9.33
N TYR A 43 -16.95 0.62 10.23
CA TYR A 43 -15.83 1.12 11.02
C TYR A 43 -16.04 0.91 12.53
N VAL A 44 -14.98 0.44 13.19
CA VAL A 44 -14.82 0.46 14.65
C VAL A 44 -13.75 1.48 14.98
N LEU A 45 -14.06 2.43 15.86
CA LEU A 45 -13.13 3.48 16.26
C LEU A 45 -12.57 3.17 17.64
N ILE A 46 -11.24 3.08 17.76
CA ILE A 46 -10.55 2.69 18.97
C ILE A 46 -9.53 3.79 19.30
N LYS A 47 -9.66 4.41 20.47
CA LYS A 47 -8.70 5.39 20.98
C LYS A 47 -7.70 4.70 21.91
N THR A 48 -6.41 4.84 21.60
CA THR A 48 -5.29 4.19 22.31
C THR A 48 -4.25 5.19 22.83
N GLU A 49 -4.14 6.35 22.18
CA GLU A 49 -3.17 7.39 22.49
C GLU A 49 -3.71 8.47 23.42
N ASP A 50 -2.87 8.89 24.36
CA ASP A 50 -3.05 10.10 25.15
C ASP A 50 -2.30 11.26 24.48
N GLU A 51 -2.99 12.35 24.21
CA GLU A 51 -2.40 13.49 23.50
C GLU A 51 -1.42 14.30 24.33
N LEU A 52 -1.38 14.05 25.64
CA LEU A 52 -0.60 14.83 26.60
C LEU A 52 0.71 14.16 27.00
N SER A 53 0.94 12.91 26.62
CA SER A 53 2.11 12.13 27.00
C SER A 53 2.40 11.04 26.00
N GLU A 54 3.68 10.74 25.77
CA GLU A 54 4.12 9.60 24.97
C GLU A 54 4.74 8.57 25.92
N THR A 55 4.01 7.50 26.25
CA THR A 55 4.45 6.52 27.26
C THR A 55 4.24 5.07 26.77
N PRO A 56 5.02 4.10 27.27
CA PRO A 56 4.82 2.70 26.90
C PRO A 56 3.41 2.15 27.13
N GLN A 57 2.60 2.79 27.99
CA GLN A 57 1.20 2.43 28.22
C GLN A 57 0.37 2.43 26.92
N GLU A 58 0.67 3.33 25.99
CA GLU A 58 -0.06 3.46 24.72
C GLU A 58 0.12 2.21 23.84
N MET A 59 1.31 1.61 23.86
CA MET A 59 1.54 0.32 23.20
C MET A 59 0.68 -0.79 23.81
N PHE A 60 0.46 -0.81 25.12
CA PHE A 60 -0.46 -1.77 25.76
C PHE A 60 -1.91 -1.47 25.39
N ASN A 61 -2.31 -0.20 25.37
CA ASN A 61 -3.64 0.20 24.92
C ASN A 61 -3.90 -0.23 23.47
N TRP A 62 -2.89 -0.14 22.61
CA TRP A 62 -2.95 -0.61 21.22
C TRP A 62 -3.20 -2.11 21.14
N ILE A 63 -2.49 -2.91 21.94
CA ILE A 63 -2.65 -4.37 21.98
C ILE A 63 -4.07 -4.75 22.43
N VAL A 64 -4.56 -4.15 23.52
CA VAL A 64 -5.93 -4.39 23.99
C VAL A 64 -6.96 -3.88 22.97
N GLY A 65 -6.64 -2.81 22.25
CA GLY A 65 -7.42 -2.32 21.11
C GLY A 65 -7.51 -3.34 19.97
N ALA A 66 -6.39 -3.98 19.62
CA ALA A 66 -6.34 -5.03 18.60
C ALA A 66 -7.13 -6.28 19.04
N GLU A 67 -7.03 -6.69 20.30
CA GLU A 67 -7.85 -7.79 20.85
C GLU A 67 -9.35 -7.45 20.81
N TYR A 68 -9.72 -6.20 21.13
CA TYR A 68 -11.10 -5.76 20.99
C TYR A 68 -11.57 -5.76 19.54
N ALA A 69 -10.74 -5.33 18.59
CA ALA A 69 -11.04 -5.40 17.17
C ALA A 69 -11.27 -6.84 16.69
N ASP A 70 -10.42 -7.78 17.11
CA ASP A 70 -10.59 -9.21 16.85
C ASP A 70 -11.92 -9.75 17.41
N SER A 71 -12.26 -9.39 18.66
CA SER A 71 -13.54 -9.78 19.28
C SER A 71 -14.78 -9.27 18.54
N MET A 72 -14.62 -8.22 17.74
CA MET A 72 -15.67 -7.62 16.91
C MET A 72 -15.69 -8.19 15.48
N GLY A 73 -14.75 -9.07 15.12
CA GLY A 73 -14.61 -9.66 13.79
C GLY A 73 -14.10 -8.66 12.74
N VAL A 74 -13.20 -7.75 13.12
CA VAL A 74 -12.61 -6.78 12.19
C VAL A 74 -11.64 -7.45 11.22
N ASP A 75 -11.80 -7.20 9.92
CA ASP A 75 -10.89 -7.73 8.90
C ASP A 75 -9.57 -6.94 8.80
N ILE A 76 -9.63 -5.61 8.94
CA ILE A 76 -8.50 -4.69 8.71
C ILE A 76 -8.34 -3.72 9.88
N ILE A 77 -7.12 -3.62 10.42
CA ILE A 77 -6.74 -2.56 11.36
C ILE A 77 -5.90 -1.54 10.60
N ASN A 78 -6.31 -0.27 10.60
CA ASN A 78 -5.44 0.85 10.22
C ASN A 78 -4.81 1.47 11.47
N SER A 79 -3.49 1.55 11.50
CA SER A 79 -2.71 2.18 12.57
C SER A 79 -1.86 3.32 12.00
N SER A 80 -2.32 4.56 12.19
CA SER A 80 -1.65 5.78 11.69
C SER A 80 -0.77 6.45 12.77
N LEU A 81 -0.14 5.64 13.60
CA LEU A 81 0.72 6.00 14.74
C LEU A 81 2.01 5.18 14.71
N GLY A 82 2.96 5.52 15.57
CA GLY A 82 4.09 4.64 15.83
C GLY A 82 5.13 5.25 16.76
N TYR A 83 5.90 4.37 17.38
CA TYR A 83 6.75 4.70 18.53
C TYR A 83 8.23 4.59 18.18
N SER A 84 9.06 5.39 18.84
CA SER A 84 10.52 5.26 18.84
C SER A 84 11.15 6.03 20.00
N GLU A 85 10.57 7.18 20.33
CA GLU A 85 10.94 8.04 21.46
C GLU A 85 9.71 8.20 22.37
N PHE A 86 9.95 8.33 23.67
CA PHE A 86 8.96 8.50 24.73
C PHE A 86 9.37 9.67 25.65
N ASP A 87 8.47 10.06 26.54
CA ASP A 87 8.69 11.16 27.49
C ASP A 87 9.88 10.89 28.44
N ASP A 88 10.06 9.65 28.88
CA ASP A 88 11.26 9.20 29.59
C ASP A 88 12.24 8.53 28.61
N PRO A 89 13.43 9.12 28.37
CA PRO A 89 14.41 8.54 27.46
C PRO A 89 14.88 7.13 27.81
N ILE A 90 14.65 6.64 29.04
CA ILE A 90 14.96 5.26 29.41
C ILE A 90 14.09 4.24 28.68
N ASP A 91 12.89 4.65 28.25
CA ASP A 91 11.93 3.82 27.54
C ASP A 91 12.12 3.85 26.01
N ASN A 92 12.99 4.75 25.51
CA ASN A 92 13.25 4.90 24.08
C ASN A 92 13.77 3.61 23.46
N TYR A 93 13.25 3.31 22.27
CA TYR A 93 13.82 2.26 21.44
C TYR A 93 15.08 2.74 20.73
N THR A 94 15.93 1.79 20.40
CA THR A 94 17.10 1.98 19.55
C THR A 94 16.85 1.41 18.17
N VAL A 95 17.68 1.81 17.20
CA VAL A 95 17.63 1.22 15.85
C VAL A 95 17.84 -0.30 15.91
N ALA A 96 18.61 -0.82 16.86
CA ALA A 96 18.85 -2.25 17.00
C ALA A 96 17.57 -3.05 17.29
N ASP A 97 16.57 -2.41 17.89
CA ASP A 97 15.30 -3.04 18.28
C ASP A 97 14.34 -3.20 17.09
N LEU A 98 14.65 -2.64 15.91
CA LEU A 98 13.86 -2.76 14.67
C LEU A 98 14.00 -4.16 14.03
N ASP A 99 13.73 -5.21 14.78
CA ASP A 99 13.78 -6.61 14.35
C ASP A 99 12.38 -7.22 14.17
N GLY A 100 11.31 -6.44 14.35
CA GLY A 100 9.93 -6.89 14.29
C GLY A 100 9.49 -7.76 15.48
N ARG A 101 10.34 -7.95 16.49
CA ARG A 101 10.16 -8.91 17.58
C ARG A 101 10.45 -8.34 18.97
N THR A 102 11.17 -7.23 19.06
CA THR A 102 11.56 -6.62 20.34
C THR A 102 10.46 -5.74 20.92
N SER A 103 9.88 -4.82 20.13
CA SER A 103 8.85 -3.93 20.65
C SER A 103 7.55 -4.69 20.95
N ILE A 104 6.90 -4.33 22.07
CA ILE A 104 5.68 -5.03 22.49
C ILE A 104 4.52 -4.78 21.52
N ILE A 105 4.45 -3.59 20.92
CA ILE A 105 3.44 -3.29 19.90
C ILE A 105 3.68 -4.07 18.60
N SER A 106 4.93 -4.30 18.19
CA SER A 106 5.23 -5.16 17.03
C SER A 106 4.78 -6.59 17.30
N LEU A 107 5.01 -7.11 18.52
CA LEU A 107 4.48 -8.42 18.93
C LEU A 107 2.95 -8.47 18.92
N GLY A 108 2.28 -7.40 19.36
CA GLY A 108 0.83 -7.24 19.27
C GLY A 108 0.32 -7.26 17.83
N ALA A 109 0.96 -6.50 16.94
CA ALA A 109 0.62 -6.44 15.53
C ALA A 109 0.80 -7.79 14.83
N LEU A 110 1.83 -8.55 15.21
CA LEU A 110 2.03 -9.93 14.76
C LEU A 110 0.96 -10.88 15.29
N ALA A 111 0.50 -10.71 16.53
CA ALA A 111 -0.58 -11.51 17.09
C ALA A 111 -1.90 -11.26 16.33
N ALA A 112 -2.24 -9.99 16.05
CA ALA A 112 -3.39 -9.63 15.22
C ALA A 112 -3.28 -10.21 13.80
N ALA A 113 -2.11 -10.11 13.17
CA ALA A 113 -1.87 -10.71 11.86
C ALA A 113 -2.03 -12.24 11.86
N LYS A 114 -1.61 -12.92 12.93
CA LYS A 114 -1.81 -14.37 13.11
C LYS A 114 -3.27 -14.75 13.31
N ALA A 115 -4.09 -13.87 13.88
CA ALA A 115 -5.54 -14.06 13.98
C ALA A 115 -6.25 -13.91 12.61
N GLY A 116 -5.53 -13.48 11.57
CA GLY A 116 -6.06 -13.32 10.21
C GLY A 116 -6.38 -11.87 9.85
N ILE A 117 -6.15 -10.92 10.76
CA ILE A 117 -6.41 -9.50 10.55
C ILE A 117 -5.32 -8.90 9.66
N LEU A 118 -5.70 -8.15 8.62
CA LEU A 118 -4.75 -7.33 7.87
C LEU A 118 -4.44 -6.07 8.69
N VAL A 119 -3.27 -6.04 9.32
CA VAL A 119 -2.78 -4.84 9.99
C VAL A 119 -2.06 -3.96 8.96
N VAL A 120 -2.56 -2.75 8.76
CA VAL A 120 -1.97 -1.70 7.92
C VAL A 120 -1.44 -0.60 8.82
N THR A 121 -0.16 -0.29 8.72
CA THR A 121 0.48 0.72 9.57
C THR A 121 1.23 1.76 8.77
N SER A 122 1.25 3.00 9.25
CA SER A 122 2.11 4.05 8.69
C SER A 122 3.58 3.72 8.94
N ALA A 123 4.45 4.05 7.98
CA ALA A 123 5.89 3.83 8.13
C ALA A 123 6.53 4.77 9.18
N GLY A 124 5.92 5.92 9.45
CA GLY A 124 6.48 7.00 10.26
C GLY A 124 6.94 8.19 9.42
N ASN A 125 7.12 9.34 10.07
CA ASN A 125 7.47 10.62 9.43
C ASN A 125 8.89 11.10 9.80
N ALA A 126 9.77 10.18 10.19
CA ALA A 126 11.10 10.50 10.69
C ALA A 126 12.19 10.56 9.59
N GLY A 127 11.81 10.40 8.32
CA GLY A 127 12.73 10.46 7.19
C GLY A 127 13.48 11.78 7.14
N GLY A 128 14.81 11.72 7.03
CA GLY A 128 15.68 12.89 7.02
C GLY A 128 15.89 13.56 8.39
N GLY A 129 15.23 13.09 9.45
CA GLY A 129 15.50 13.49 10.84
C GLY A 129 16.57 12.63 11.52
N PRO A 130 16.83 12.83 12.83
CA PRO A 130 17.81 12.05 13.59
C PRO A 130 17.51 10.54 13.63
N TRP A 131 16.23 10.16 13.79
CA TRP A 131 15.82 8.75 13.78
C TRP A 131 15.97 8.13 12.38
N ASN A 132 15.52 8.81 11.31
CA ASN A 132 15.62 8.41 9.90
C ASN A 132 15.22 6.96 9.58
N LYS A 133 14.39 6.36 10.44
CA LYS A 133 13.97 4.97 10.37
C LYS A 133 12.46 4.84 10.48
N ILE A 134 11.93 3.69 10.08
CA ILE A 134 10.56 3.29 10.43
C ILE A 134 10.39 3.22 11.95
N THR A 135 9.16 3.42 12.43
CA THR A 135 8.79 3.34 13.85
C THR A 135 8.10 2.01 14.15
N PHE A 136 7.87 1.69 15.42
CA PHE A 136 7.14 0.48 15.82
C PHE A 136 5.62 0.75 15.73
N PRO A 137 4.78 -0.15 15.17
CA PRO A 137 5.05 -1.55 14.81
C PRO A 137 5.45 -1.77 13.34
N ALA A 138 5.83 -0.73 12.60
CA ALA A 138 6.07 -0.77 11.15
C ALA A 138 7.21 -1.69 10.72
N ASP A 139 8.00 -2.19 11.67
CA ASP A 139 9.05 -3.18 11.50
C ASP A 139 8.54 -4.63 11.51
N ALA A 140 7.31 -4.93 11.91
CA ALA A 140 6.77 -6.30 11.94
C ALA A 140 6.63 -6.92 10.52
N ASP A 141 6.96 -8.20 10.34
CA ASP A 141 6.99 -8.84 9.00
C ASP A 141 5.61 -9.14 8.42
N SER A 142 4.66 -9.52 9.27
CA SER A 142 3.37 -10.06 8.85
C SER A 142 2.30 -8.98 8.64
N ILE A 143 2.70 -7.71 8.60
CA ILE A 143 1.81 -6.55 8.48
C ILE A 143 2.19 -5.69 7.27
N LEU A 144 1.23 -4.89 6.79
CA LEU A 144 1.43 -3.96 5.68
C LEU A 144 1.91 -2.60 6.17
N THR A 145 3.18 -2.30 5.99
CA THR A 145 3.75 -0.98 6.28
C THR A 145 3.67 -0.08 5.06
N VAL A 146 3.13 1.13 5.22
CA VAL A 146 2.85 2.05 4.11
C VAL A 146 3.66 3.34 4.24
N GLY A 147 4.52 3.59 3.26
CA GLY A 147 5.26 4.84 3.10
C GLY A 147 4.48 5.91 2.33
N SER A 148 5.05 7.12 2.28
CA SER A 148 4.44 8.29 1.65
C SER A 148 5.11 8.63 0.32
N VAL A 149 4.28 8.88 -0.69
CA VAL A 149 4.66 9.52 -1.95
C VAL A 149 3.85 10.80 -2.17
N THR A 150 4.35 11.66 -3.06
CA THR A 150 3.63 12.80 -3.63
C THR A 150 2.65 12.35 -4.71
N GLN A 151 1.81 13.27 -5.19
CA GLN A 151 0.94 13.05 -6.36
C GLN A 151 1.68 12.61 -7.64
N PHE A 152 2.99 12.84 -7.73
CA PHE A 152 3.83 12.44 -8.86
C PHE A 152 4.53 11.09 -8.65
N GLY A 153 4.17 10.36 -7.59
CA GLY A 153 4.78 9.08 -7.23
C GLY A 153 6.21 9.17 -6.69
N GLN A 154 6.69 10.38 -6.39
CA GLN A 154 8.00 10.60 -5.79
C GLN A 154 7.93 10.39 -4.28
N VAL A 155 8.91 9.69 -3.70
CA VAL A 155 8.94 9.43 -2.25
C VAL A 155 9.05 10.74 -1.48
N SER A 156 8.15 10.93 -0.53
CA SER A 156 8.17 12.09 0.37
C SER A 156 9.45 12.14 1.19
N SER A 157 9.99 13.35 1.38
CA SER A 157 11.26 13.53 2.10
C SER A 157 11.19 13.03 3.54
N PHE A 158 10.05 13.26 4.20
CA PHE A 158 9.74 12.87 5.57
C PHE A 158 9.38 11.38 5.74
N SER A 159 9.09 10.65 4.66
CA SER A 159 8.69 9.24 4.78
C SER A 159 9.81 8.45 5.43
N SER A 160 9.50 7.81 6.56
CA SER A 160 10.43 6.92 7.24
C SER A 160 10.90 5.78 6.35
N ARG A 161 12.11 5.29 6.64
CA ARG A 161 12.87 4.41 5.74
C ARG A 161 13.29 3.15 6.47
N GLY A 162 13.32 2.03 5.77
CA GLY A 162 13.94 0.80 6.26
C GLY A 162 15.47 0.86 6.15
N TYR A 163 16.13 -0.27 5.94
CA TYR A 163 15.65 -1.62 6.26
C TYR A 163 15.40 -1.73 7.77
N THR A 164 14.68 -2.77 8.17
CA THR A 164 14.77 -3.30 9.53
C THR A 164 16.20 -3.77 9.82
N THR A 165 16.54 -3.96 11.08
CA THR A 165 17.89 -4.37 11.50
C THR A 165 18.28 -5.74 10.97
N ASP A 166 17.31 -6.63 10.76
CA ASP A 166 17.48 -7.94 10.13
C ASP A 166 17.39 -7.92 8.59
N GLY A 167 17.32 -6.74 7.97
CA GLY A 167 17.44 -6.57 6.51
C GLY A 167 16.16 -6.76 5.70
N ARG A 168 14.98 -6.80 6.34
CA ARG A 168 13.69 -6.84 5.63
C ARG A 168 13.39 -5.48 4.99
N ILE A 169 12.81 -5.52 3.79
CA ILE A 169 12.35 -4.33 3.08
C ILE A 169 11.14 -3.76 3.82
N LYS A 170 11.26 -2.51 4.25
CA LYS A 170 10.18 -1.66 4.77
C LYS A 170 10.38 -0.23 4.25
N PRO A 171 9.31 0.53 3.96
CA PRO A 171 7.90 0.11 3.94
C PRO A 171 7.64 -1.02 2.93
N ASN A 172 6.51 -1.72 3.01
CA ASN A 172 6.14 -2.74 2.03
C ASN A 172 5.80 -2.08 0.70
N VAL A 173 4.97 -1.03 0.76
CA VAL A 173 4.43 -0.28 -0.39
C VAL A 173 4.29 1.20 0.01
N CYS A 174 3.97 2.07 -0.95
CA CYS A 174 3.66 3.47 -0.71
C CYS A 174 2.29 3.86 -1.26
N ALA A 175 1.71 4.90 -0.65
CA ALA A 175 0.51 5.57 -1.13
C ALA A 175 0.66 7.09 -0.99
N LEU A 176 -0.28 7.87 -1.56
CA LEU A 176 -0.29 9.32 -1.44
C LEU A 176 -0.31 9.71 0.05
N GLY A 177 0.68 10.48 0.49
CA GLY A 177 0.76 10.99 1.86
C GLY A 177 1.24 12.42 1.96
N GLU A 178 1.87 12.95 0.91
CA GLU A 178 2.23 14.36 0.81
C GLU A 178 1.29 15.06 -0.16
N GLY A 179 0.56 16.04 0.37
CA GLY A 179 -0.59 16.63 -0.31
C GLY A 179 -1.78 15.69 -0.35
N ALA A 180 -1.95 14.82 0.64
CA ALA A 180 -3.15 13.99 0.76
C ALA A 180 -4.36 14.89 1.08
N VAL A 181 -5.49 14.65 0.42
CA VAL A 181 -6.75 15.35 0.70
C VAL A 181 -7.40 14.71 1.92
N VAL A 182 -7.87 15.52 2.85
CA VAL A 182 -8.55 15.09 4.08
C VAL A 182 -9.78 15.95 4.35
N TYR A 183 -10.74 15.40 5.08
CA TYR A 183 -11.85 16.15 5.67
C TYR A 183 -11.55 16.45 7.14
N ARG A 184 -11.82 17.69 7.57
CA ARG A 184 -11.54 18.16 8.94
C ARG A 184 -12.81 18.28 9.78
N PRO A 185 -12.70 18.25 11.12
CA PRO A 185 -13.87 18.37 12.01
C PRO A 185 -14.65 19.68 11.85
N ASP A 186 -14.02 20.74 11.34
CA ASP A 186 -14.66 22.03 11.04
C ASP A 186 -15.50 22.02 9.74
N GLY A 187 -15.59 20.86 9.08
CA GLY A 187 -16.35 20.68 7.85
C GLY A 187 -15.61 21.05 6.57
N THR A 188 -14.31 21.37 6.66
CA THR A 188 -13.50 21.78 5.50
C THR A 188 -12.71 20.63 4.88
N ILE A 189 -12.47 20.73 3.58
CA ILE A 189 -11.51 19.89 2.86
C ILE A 189 -10.15 20.60 2.87
N ALA A 190 -9.10 19.86 3.16
CA ALA A 190 -7.75 20.40 3.20
C ALA A 190 -6.71 19.40 2.69
N TYR A 191 -5.51 19.91 2.44
CA TYR A 191 -4.33 19.09 2.21
C TYR A 191 -3.58 18.84 3.52
N ALA A 192 -3.05 17.64 3.68
CA ALA A 192 -2.24 17.23 4.80
C ALA A 192 -1.05 16.37 4.36
N ASN A 193 -0.01 16.35 5.20
CA ASN A 193 1.22 15.61 4.95
C ASN A 193 1.45 14.59 6.07
N GLY A 194 1.73 13.34 5.71
CA GLY A 194 2.09 12.29 6.65
C GLY A 194 1.79 10.89 6.13
N THR A 195 2.64 9.93 6.51
CA THR A 195 2.37 8.50 6.29
C THR A 195 1.10 8.03 7.00
N SER A 196 0.66 8.78 8.03
CA SER A 196 -0.65 8.64 8.67
C SER A 196 -1.84 8.77 7.72
N PHE A 197 -1.68 9.39 6.54
CA PHE A 197 -2.71 9.46 5.49
C PHE A 197 -2.47 8.43 4.37
N SER A 198 -1.22 8.05 4.11
CA SER A 198 -0.90 6.95 3.18
C SER A 198 -1.46 5.61 3.66
N ALA A 199 -1.27 5.29 4.95
CA ALA A 199 -1.75 4.06 5.56
C ALA A 199 -3.26 3.85 5.39
N PRO A 200 -4.15 4.79 5.75
CA PRO A 200 -5.59 4.61 5.62
C PRO A 200 -6.05 4.61 4.15
N ILE A 201 -5.43 5.40 3.26
CA ILE A 201 -5.68 5.32 1.81
C ILE A 201 -5.41 3.89 1.31
N MET A 202 -4.28 3.30 1.70
CA MET A 202 -3.96 1.93 1.34
C MET A 202 -4.86 0.90 2.05
N ALA A 203 -5.27 1.14 3.29
CA ALA A 203 -6.17 0.26 4.03
C ALA A 203 -7.56 0.19 3.36
N GLY A 204 -8.13 1.32 2.96
CA GLY A 204 -9.40 1.31 2.22
C GLY A 204 -9.26 0.71 0.82
N ALA A 205 -8.16 0.97 0.10
CA ALA A 205 -7.89 0.28 -1.16
C ALA A 205 -7.77 -1.25 -0.97
N SER A 206 -7.14 -1.67 0.12
CA SER A 206 -7.02 -3.09 0.50
C SER A 206 -8.38 -3.71 0.85
N ALA A 207 -9.27 -2.96 1.50
CA ALA A 207 -10.64 -3.41 1.79
C ALA A 207 -11.42 -3.70 0.50
N CYS A 208 -11.34 -2.81 -0.50
CA CYS A 208 -11.98 -3.00 -1.80
C CYS A 208 -11.41 -4.20 -2.57
N LEU A 209 -10.07 -4.38 -2.53
CA LEU A 209 -9.40 -5.53 -3.13
C LEU A 209 -9.85 -6.84 -2.47
N TRP A 210 -9.86 -6.87 -1.14
CA TRP A 210 -10.18 -8.06 -0.38
C TRP A 210 -11.66 -8.42 -0.46
N GLN A 211 -12.56 -7.43 -0.51
CA GLN A 211 -13.98 -7.63 -0.78
C GLN A 211 -14.23 -8.38 -2.11
N SER A 212 -13.41 -8.10 -3.12
CA SER A 212 -13.52 -8.76 -4.44
C SER A 212 -12.99 -10.19 -4.43
N THR A 213 -12.21 -10.56 -3.42
CA THR A 213 -11.57 -11.88 -3.27
C THR A 213 -11.70 -12.39 -1.82
N PRO A 214 -12.92 -12.62 -1.31
CA PRO A 214 -13.18 -12.81 0.12
C PRO A 214 -12.60 -14.11 0.70
N THR A 215 -12.18 -15.06 -0.16
CA THR A 215 -11.48 -16.28 0.26
C THR A 215 -9.97 -16.09 0.39
N ALA A 216 -9.43 -14.92 0.01
CA ALA A 216 -8.04 -14.58 0.21
C ALA A 216 -7.72 -14.45 1.70
N THR A 217 -6.50 -14.80 2.08
CA THR A 217 -5.93 -14.46 3.38
C THR A 217 -5.31 -13.06 3.35
N ALA A 218 -5.17 -12.41 4.52
CA ALA A 218 -4.48 -11.13 4.64
C ALA A 218 -3.06 -11.15 4.02
N GLN A 219 -2.33 -12.27 4.16
CA GLN A 219 -1.00 -12.43 3.58
C GLN A 219 -1.03 -12.49 2.05
N GLN A 220 -2.05 -13.11 1.45
CA GLN A 220 -2.23 -13.10 0.00
C GLN A 220 -2.56 -11.68 -0.50
N VAL A 221 -3.37 -10.91 0.24
CA VAL A 221 -3.66 -9.50 -0.08
C VAL A 221 -2.38 -8.65 -0.03
N ILE A 222 -1.58 -8.76 1.04
CA ILE A 222 -0.26 -8.08 1.12
C ILE A 222 0.60 -8.46 -0.08
N ARG A 223 0.69 -9.75 -0.39
CA ARG A 223 1.51 -10.22 -1.50
C ARG A 223 1.05 -9.68 -2.85
N ALA A 224 -0.26 -9.59 -3.07
CA ALA A 224 -0.83 -9.04 -4.30
C ALA A 224 -0.48 -7.56 -4.47
N LEU A 225 -0.58 -6.78 -3.38
CA LEU A 225 -0.18 -5.37 -3.39
C LEU A 225 1.31 -5.20 -3.69
N GLU A 226 2.18 -6.02 -3.07
CA GLU A 226 3.62 -5.96 -3.34
C GLU A 226 3.96 -6.33 -4.78
N VAL A 227 3.44 -7.46 -5.27
CA VAL A 227 3.69 -7.95 -6.64
C VAL A 227 3.21 -6.96 -7.68
N SER A 228 2.10 -6.26 -7.41
CA SER A 228 1.53 -5.28 -8.33
C SER A 228 2.16 -3.91 -8.27
N SER A 229 3.17 -3.70 -7.42
CA SER A 229 3.75 -2.39 -7.20
C SER A 229 4.83 -2.03 -8.21
N SER A 230 4.87 -0.73 -8.55
CA SER A 230 5.75 -0.16 -9.59
C SER A 230 7.25 -0.44 -9.45
N HIS A 231 7.74 -0.77 -8.25
CA HIS A 231 9.13 -1.05 -7.94
C HIS A 231 9.35 -2.50 -7.46
N PHE A 232 8.48 -3.45 -7.82
CA PHE A 232 8.60 -4.82 -7.31
C PHE A 232 10.00 -5.43 -7.53
N TYR A 233 10.62 -5.17 -8.69
CA TYR A 233 11.99 -5.63 -9.02
C TYR A 233 13.11 -4.65 -8.66
N SER A 234 12.78 -3.42 -8.28
CA SER A 234 13.72 -2.33 -7.94
C SER A 234 13.49 -1.79 -6.53
N ARG A 235 12.94 -2.65 -5.66
CA ARG A 235 12.54 -2.30 -4.29
C ARG A 235 13.72 -1.80 -3.47
N ASN A 236 13.44 -0.87 -2.57
CA ASN A 236 14.46 -0.26 -1.71
C ASN A 236 13.82 0.20 -0.39
N GLU A 237 14.65 0.72 0.51
CA GLU A 237 14.27 1.16 1.86
C GLU A 237 13.38 2.40 1.91
N ARG A 238 13.21 3.11 0.79
CA ARG A 238 12.45 4.38 0.73
C ARG A 238 11.04 4.19 0.19
N ILE A 239 10.88 3.37 -0.84
CA ILE A 239 9.59 3.17 -1.52
C ILE A 239 9.03 1.75 -1.36
N GLY A 240 9.78 0.84 -0.72
CA GLY A 240 9.40 -0.56 -0.66
C GLY A 240 9.30 -1.14 -2.06
N HIS A 241 8.23 -1.90 -2.31
CA HIS A 241 7.90 -2.41 -3.65
C HIS A 241 7.29 -1.35 -4.56
N GLY A 242 7.05 -0.11 -4.11
CA GLY A 242 6.48 0.96 -4.94
C GLY A 242 5.01 1.25 -4.64
N ILE A 243 4.30 1.74 -5.65
CA ILE A 243 2.88 2.06 -5.58
C ILE A 243 2.10 0.90 -6.22
N PRO A 244 1.19 0.22 -5.49
CA PRO A 244 0.40 -0.88 -6.03
C PRO A 244 -0.51 -0.47 -7.18
N ASN A 245 -0.54 -1.28 -8.23
CA ASN A 245 -1.61 -1.25 -9.22
C ASN A 245 -2.76 -2.15 -8.76
N MET A 246 -3.89 -1.56 -8.37
CA MET A 246 -5.02 -2.30 -7.80
C MET A 246 -5.71 -3.24 -8.79
N ALA A 247 -5.78 -2.87 -10.07
CA ALA A 247 -6.35 -3.74 -11.10
C ALA A 247 -5.49 -4.98 -11.31
N PHE A 248 -4.16 -4.81 -11.31
CA PHE A 248 -3.26 -5.95 -11.40
C PHE A 248 -3.24 -6.79 -10.10
N ALA A 249 -3.32 -6.16 -8.92
CA ALA A 249 -3.45 -6.88 -7.66
C ALA A 249 -4.68 -7.81 -7.65
N LEU A 250 -5.82 -7.33 -8.15
CA LEU A 250 -7.04 -8.13 -8.28
C LEU A 250 -6.83 -9.31 -9.24
N ALA A 251 -6.34 -9.04 -10.45
CA ALA A 251 -6.07 -10.08 -11.44
C ALA A 251 -5.11 -11.16 -10.91
N TYR A 252 -4.08 -10.75 -10.17
CA TYR A 252 -3.14 -11.66 -9.52
C TYR A 252 -3.81 -12.53 -8.45
N LEU A 253 -4.66 -11.95 -7.59
CA LEU A 253 -5.38 -12.71 -6.57
C LEU A 253 -6.38 -13.70 -7.19
N GLU A 254 -7.14 -13.28 -8.20
CA GLU A 254 -8.08 -14.16 -8.90
C GLU A 254 -7.36 -15.34 -9.55
N SER A 255 -6.22 -15.09 -10.18
CA SER A 255 -5.34 -16.12 -10.75
C SER A 255 -4.85 -17.10 -9.67
N LEU A 256 -4.39 -16.57 -8.53
CA LEU A 256 -3.88 -17.37 -7.41
C LEU A 256 -4.96 -18.26 -6.78
N LEU A 257 -6.19 -17.75 -6.62
CA LEU A 257 -7.26 -18.43 -5.88
C LEU A 257 -8.11 -19.34 -6.76
N ASN A 258 -8.40 -18.93 -7.99
CA ASN A 258 -9.35 -19.62 -8.85
C ASN A 258 -8.66 -20.42 -9.97
N GLY A 259 -7.34 -20.26 -10.15
CA GLY A 259 -6.60 -20.84 -11.27
C GLY A 259 -7.02 -20.30 -12.64
N VAL A 260 -7.85 -19.24 -12.67
CA VAL A 260 -8.25 -18.54 -13.88
C VAL A 260 -7.20 -17.49 -14.17
N VAL A 261 -6.40 -17.72 -15.21
CA VAL A 261 -5.40 -16.75 -15.64
C VAL A 261 -6.13 -15.57 -16.29
N SER A 262 -6.22 -14.46 -15.56
CA SER A 262 -6.68 -13.19 -16.12
C SER A 262 -5.73 -12.72 -17.22
N GLU A 263 -6.27 -12.07 -18.25
CA GLU A 263 -5.50 -11.58 -19.38
C GLU A 263 -4.34 -10.66 -18.93
N THR A 264 -3.24 -10.69 -19.68
CA THR A 264 -2.13 -9.76 -19.45
C THR A 264 -2.62 -8.32 -19.58
N VAL A 265 -2.39 -7.52 -18.53
CA VAL A 265 -2.73 -6.09 -18.52
C VAL A 265 -1.57 -5.32 -19.15
N ILE A 266 -1.89 -4.36 -20.02
CA ILE A 266 -0.91 -3.51 -20.71
C ILE A 266 -1.25 -2.05 -20.43
N TYR A 267 -0.27 -1.30 -19.93
CA TYR A 267 -0.42 0.09 -19.50
C TYR A 267 0.89 0.89 -19.70
N PRO A 268 0.88 2.22 -19.84
CA PRO A 268 -0.29 3.04 -20.16
C PRO A 268 -0.73 2.82 -21.60
N ASN A 269 -2.02 3.04 -21.88
CA ASN A 269 -2.54 3.09 -23.24
C ASN A 269 -3.59 4.21 -23.30
N PRO A 270 -3.33 5.36 -23.97
CA PRO A 270 -2.17 5.65 -24.82
C PRO A 270 -0.80 5.61 -24.10
N PHE A 271 0.25 5.18 -24.81
CA PHE A 271 1.61 5.05 -24.27
C PHE A 271 2.51 6.21 -24.72
N PRO A 272 3.39 6.71 -23.84
CA PRO A 272 4.47 7.62 -24.20
C PRO A 272 5.56 6.76 -24.86
N ASP A 273 6.65 6.45 -24.17
CA ASP A 273 7.79 5.71 -24.74
C ASP A 273 7.94 4.29 -24.22
N TYR A 274 7.06 3.86 -23.33
CA TYR A 274 7.11 2.53 -22.73
C TYR A 274 5.72 1.93 -22.54
N LEU A 275 5.69 0.61 -22.52
CA LEU A 275 4.56 -0.22 -22.11
C LEU A 275 5.02 -1.11 -20.96
N GLU A 276 4.23 -1.13 -19.90
CA GLU A 276 4.29 -2.09 -18.82
C GLU A 276 3.30 -3.21 -19.09
N PHE A 277 3.80 -4.43 -18.99
CA PHE A 277 3.04 -5.65 -19.04
C PHE A 277 2.92 -6.18 -17.62
N PHE A 278 1.73 -6.63 -17.25
CA PHE A 278 1.49 -7.29 -15.99
C PHE A 278 0.97 -8.71 -16.23
N PHE A 279 1.63 -9.70 -15.63
CA PHE A 279 1.44 -11.14 -15.84
C PHE A 279 0.88 -11.78 -14.55
N PRO A 280 -0.44 -12.01 -14.46
CA PRO A 280 -1.08 -12.48 -13.23
C PRO A 280 -0.75 -13.92 -12.82
N ASP A 281 -0.32 -14.76 -13.76
CA ASP A 281 0.00 -16.17 -13.49
C ASP A 281 1.28 -16.37 -12.67
N GLY A 282 2.15 -15.36 -12.61
CA GLY A 282 3.42 -15.47 -11.92
C GLY A 282 4.39 -16.49 -12.53
N GLU A 283 4.22 -16.87 -13.80
CA GLU A 283 5.15 -17.74 -14.51
C GLU A 283 6.32 -16.95 -15.10
N ALA A 284 7.51 -17.56 -15.14
CA ALA A 284 8.70 -16.94 -15.73
C ALA A 284 8.84 -17.40 -17.18
N LEU A 285 8.34 -16.59 -18.11
CA LEU A 285 8.25 -16.94 -19.53
C LEU A 285 8.85 -15.86 -20.43
N ASN A 286 9.30 -16.28 -21.61
CA ASN A 286 9.68 -15.34 -22.66
C ASN A 286 8.43 -14.65 -23.21
N VAL A 287 8.58 -13.36 -23.56
CA VAL A 287 7.54 -12.56 -24.19
C VAL A 287 8.06 -12.07 -25.53
N GLU A 288 7.55 -12.66 -26.61
CA GLU A 288 7.80 -12.21 -27.98
C GLU A 288 6.87 -11.03 -28.26
N LEU A 289 7.42 -9.90 -28.69
CA LEU A 289 6.69 -8.65 -28.92
C LEU A 289 6.83 -8.22 -30.38
N GLU A 290 5.73 -7.76 -30.96
CA GLU A 290 5.72 -7.20 -32.30
C GLU A 290 4.69 -6.08 -32.41
N LEU A 291 5.16 -4.85 -32.68
CA LEU A 291 4.29 -3.72 -32.94
C LEU A 291 4.08 -3.58 -34.44
N ARG A 292 2.82 -3.56 -34.87
CA ARG A 292 2.44 -3.39 -36.29
C ARG A 292 1.63 -2.12 -36.50
N ASP A 293 1.85 -1.47 -37.64
CA ASP A 293 1.03 -0.33 -38.07
C ASP A 293 -0.36 -0.78 -38.58
N LEU A 294 -1.19 0.19 -38.98
CA LEU A 294 -2.54 -0.08 -39.53
C LEU A 294 -2.54 -0.88 -40.84
N TYR A 295 -1.40 -0.99 -41.52
CA TYR A 295 -1.22 -1.78 -42.74
C TYR A 295 -0.65 -3.18 -42.44
N GLY A 296 -0.45 -3.52 -41.16
CA GLY A 296 0.10 -4.79 -40.73
C GLY A 296 1.62 -4.90 -40.89
N ARG A 297 2.32 -3.80 -41.16
CA ARG A 297 3.79 -3.79 -41.27
C ARG A 297 4.40 -3.75 -39.89
N THR A 298 5.35 -4.63 -39.62
CA THR A 298 6.14 -4.63 -38.39
C THR A 298 6.97 -3.35 -38.29
N VAL A 299 6.73 -2.58 -37.24
CA VAL A 299 7.47 -1.35 -36.92
C VAL A 299 8.66 -1.69 -36.02
N VAL A 300 8.43 -2.53 -35.01
CA VAL A 300 9.44 -3.01 -34.09
C VAL A 300 9.08 -4.39 -33.58
N SER A 301 10.09 -5.19 -33.28
CA SER A 301 9.95 -6.49 -32.62
C SER A 301 10.99 -6.63 -31.53
N ASP A 302 10.66 -7.33 -30.45
CA ASP A 302 11.56 -7.54 -29.32
C ASP A 302 11.28 -8.88 -28.64
N LEU A 303 12.24 -9.34 -27.83
CA LEU A 303 12.12 -10.54 -27.02
C LEU A 303 12.49 -10.24 -25.57
N LEU A 304 11.50 -10.22 -24.69
CA LEU A 304 11.75 -10.09 -23.26
C LEU A 304 11.97 -11.47 -22.65
N ILE A 305 13.19 -11.73 -22.18
CA ILE A 305 13.58 -13.05 -21.68
C ILE A 305 13.08 -13.27 -20.24
N SER A 306 12.45 -14.42 -20.01
CA SER A 306 12.10 -14.98 -18.69
C SER A 306 11.42 -13.97 -17.75
N LYS A 307 10.46 -13.20 -18.26
CA LYS A 307 9.73 -12.20 -17.48
C LYS A 307 8.63 -12.86 -16.64
N ARG A 308 8.50 -12.38 -15.42
CA ARG A 308 7.54 -12.83 -14.41
C ARG A 308 6.87 -11.60 -13.79
N TYR A 309 5.57 -11.67 -13.48
CA TYR A 309 4.76 -10.61 -12.85
C TYR A 309 4.65 -9.28 -13.59
N GLN A 310 5.76 -8.67 -13.96
CA GLN A 310 5.79 -7.43 -14.71
C GLN A 310 6.99 -7.34 -15.64
N ALA A 311 6.84 -6.59 -16.73
CA ALA A 311 7.95 -6.22 -17.59
C ALA A 311 7.70 -4.85 -18.23
N THR A 312 8.76 -4.05 -18.34
CA THR A 312 8.74 -2.81 -19.10
C THR A 312 9.38 -3.06 -20.46
N TRP A 313 8.71 -2.59 -21.51
CA TRP A 313 9.22 -2.55 -22.86
C TRP A 313 9.22 -1.13 -23.37
N ALA A 314 10.38 -0.65 -23.82
CA ALA A 314 10.52 0.63 -24.47
C ALA A 314 10.84 0.38 -25.95
N PRO A 315 9.84 0.45 -26.86
CA PRO A 315 10.02 0.12 -28.26
C PRO A 315 10.88 1.15 -29.04
N GLY A 316 11.30 2.24 -28.37
CA GLY A 316 12.22 3.25 -28.88
C GLY A 316 11.53 4.53 -29.37
N ASP A 317 12.32 5.60 -29.49
CA ASP A 317 11.85 6.98 -29.76
C ASP A 317 11.51 7.25 -31.23
N VAL A 318 11.78 6.29 -32.13
CA VAL A 318 11.63 6.47 -33.58
C VAL A 318 10.24 6.06 -34.08
N ILE A 319 9.31 5.76 -33.16
CA ILE A 319 7.94 5.36 -33.48
C ILE A 319 7.04 6.59 -33.48
N PRO A 320 6.52 7.01 -34.65
CA PRO A 320 5.66 8.19 -34.72
C PRO A 320 4.38 8.02 -33.89
N ALA A 321 3.86 9.10 -33.32
CA ALA A 321 2.51 9.15 -32.78
C ALA A 321 1.47 8.53 -33.74
N GLY A 322 0.60 7.68 -33.22
CA GLY A 322 -0.34 6.93 -34.04
C GLY A 322 -0.97 5.74 -33.35
N THR A 323 -1.88 5.06 -34.08
CA THR A 323 -2.50 3.82 -33.63
C THR A 323 -1.75 2.62 -34.19
N TYR A 324 -1.47 1.65 -33.33
CA TYR A 324 -0.76 0.43 -33.66
C TYR A 324 -1.47 -0.80 -33.07
N PHE A 325 -1.11 -1.97 -33.57
CA PHE A 325 -1.49 -3.26 -32.99
C PHE A 325 -0.26 -3.92 -32.40
N LEU A 326 -0.28 -4.12 -31.08
CA LEU A 326 0.72 -4.89 -30.37
C LEU A 326 0.31 -6.36 -30.37
N PHE A 327 1.08 -7.16 -31.08
CA PHE A 327 1.07 -8.60 -30.98
C PHE A 327 2.06 -9.01 -29.91
N PHE A 328 1.62 -9.81 -28.95
CA PHE A 328 2.53 -10.39 -27.97
C PHE A 328 2.19 -11.86 -27.76
N LYS A 329 3.25 -12.67 -27.67
CA LYS A 329 3.13 -14.10 -27.42
C LYS A 329 3.92 -14.46 -26.18
N ARG A 330 3.27 -15.21 -25.29
CA ARG A 330 3.85 -15.66 -24.02
C ARG A 330 3.39 -17.09 -23.76
N GLY A 331 4.35 -18.01 -23.71
CA GLY A 331 4.04 -19.45 -23.70
C GLY A 331 3.25 -19.86 -24.95
N ASN A 332 2.09 -20.48 -24.75
CA ASN A 332 1.19 -20.91 -25.82
C ASN A 332 0.14 -19.84 -26.19
N GLU A 333 0.10 -18.72 -25.48
CA GLU A 333 -0.88 -17.66 -25.69
C GLU A 333 -0.35 -16.63 -26.69
N THR A 334 -1.17 -16.29 -27.67
CA THR A 334 -0.92 -15.17 -28.60
C THR A 334 -2.06 -14.17 -28.46
N ASN A 335 -1.72 -12.93 -28.17
CA ASN A 335 -2.67 -11.87 -27.92
C ASN A 335 -2.41 -10.66 -28.81
N VAL A 336 -3.47 -9.93 -29.11
CA VAL A 336 -3.42 -8.68 -29.88
C VAL A 336 -4.13 -7.58 -29.10
N ARG A 337 -3.45 -6.44 -28.98
CA ARG A 337 -4.01 -5.25 -28.34
C ARG A 337 -3.79 -4.02 -29.21
N ARG A 338 -4.83 -3.22 -29.36
CA ARG A 338 -4.71 -1.89 -29.97
C ARG A 338 -4.04 -0.95 -28.97
N VAL A 339 -2.93 -0.33 -29.37
CA VAL A 339 -2.18 0.64 -28.55
C VAL A 339 -2.03 1.95 -29.31
N ILE A 340 -1.97 3.06 -28.59
CA ILE A 340 -1.88 4.41 -29.17
C ILE A 340 -0.61 5.07 -28.65
N LYS A 341 0.30 5.48 -29.55
CA LYS A 341 1.52 6.24 -29.23
C LYS A 341 1.16 7.74 -29.15
N LEU A 342 1.51 8.42 -28.06
CA LEU A 342 1.16 9.82 -27.83
C LEU A 342 2.05 10.84 -28.57
N GLN A 343 3.36 10.61 -28.63
CA GLN A 343 4.34 11.49 -29.29
C GLN A 343 5.46 10.67 -29.91
#